data_AF-A0A553XPV8-F1
#
_entry.id   AF-A0A553XPV8-F1
#
_cell.length_a   1.000
_cell.length_b   1.000
_cell.length_c   1.000
_cell.angle_alpha   90.00
_cell.angle_beta   90.00
_cell.angle_gamma   90.00
#
_symmetry.space_group_name_H-M   'P 1'
#
loop_
_entity.id
_entity.type
_entity.pdbx_description
1 polymer ?
#
loop_
_entity_poly.entity_id
_entity_poly.type
_entity_poly.pdbx_seq_one_letter_code
_entity_poly.pdbx_strand_id
1 'polypeptide(L)'
;GRMHFMVFTESFDAKVMCHFLARLVGHFDHKVHLIVDRHSAHHSKTVRAWLADHQDEIELHFLPSYSPERNPDELVNTDLKRSLPHTQRARNRAEPATETRRFFHRRQRQPHIATGYFKAPHVRYVLDE
;
A
#
# COMPACT_ATOMS: atom_id res chain seq x y z
N GLY A 1 -0.69 15.02 2.55
CA GLY A 1 -0.86 13.58 2.82
C GLY A 1 0.45 13.01 3.30
N ARG A 2 0.41 11.98 4.14
CA ARG A 2 1.60 11.22 4.57
C ARG A 2 1.67 9.92 3.78
N MET A 3 2.87 9.47 3.43
CA MET A 3 3.09 8.22 2.73
C MET A 3 3.95 7.32 3.61
N HIS A 4 3.47 6.12 3.89
CA HIS A 4 4.22 5.07 4.58
C HIS A 4 4.34 3.89 3.62
N PHE A 5 5.49 3.23 3.60
CA PHE A 5 5.75 2.15 2.65
C PHE A 5 6.64 1.07 3.26
N MET A 6 6.53 -0.13 2.70
CA MET A 6 7.38 -1.27 3.00
C MET A 6 7.86 -1.88 1.68
N VAL A 7 9.17 -2.11 1.55
CA VAL A 7 9.75 -2.78 0.38
C VAL A 7 10.27 -4.15 0.82
N PHE A 8 9.75 -5.19 0.19
CA PHE A 8 10.11 -6.59 0.39
C PHE A 8 10.54 -7.22 -0.95
N THR A 9 11.33 -8.29 -0.90
CA THR A 9 11.86 -8.99 -2.09
C THR A 9 11.25 -10.36 -2.33
N GLU A 10 10.40 -10.80 -1.41
CA GLU A 10 9.60 -12.03 -1.48
C GLU A 10 8.26 -11.78 -2.17
N SER A 11 7.45 -12.83 -2.35
CA SER A 11 6.09 -12.68 -2.86
C SER A 11 5.18 -12.08 -1.80
N PHE A 12 4.20 -11.28 -2.23
CA PHE A 12 3.21 -10.76 -1.29
C PHE A 12 2.25 -11.88 -0.85
N ASP A 13 2.36 -12.29 0.41
CA ASP A 13 1.54 -13.34 1.01
C ASP A 13 0.94 -12.91 2.36
N ALA A 14 0.25 -13.86 3.02
CA ALA A 14 -0.36 -13.61 4.32
C ALA A 14 0.65 -13.23 5.42
N LYS A 15 1.88 -13.76 5.37
CA LYS A 15 2.91 -13.46 6.37
C LYS A 15 3.44 -12.05 6.18
N VAL A 16 3.72 -11.66 4.93
CA VAL A 16 4.11 -10.29 4.59
C VAL A 16 3.02 -9.30 4.98
N MET A 17 1.74 -9.65 4.75
CA MET A 17 0.61 -8.83 5.19
C MET A 17 0.57 -8.68 6.71
N CYS A 18 0.68 -9.76 7.48
CA CYS A 18 0.70 -9.66 8.96
C CYS A 18 1.88 -8.81 9.46
N HIS A 19 3.06 -8.95 8.85
CA HIS A 19 4.21 -8.11 9.19
C HIS A 19 3.94 -6.63 8.90
N PHE A 20 3.28 -6.33 7.78
CA PHE A 20 2.86 -4.98 7.45
C PHE A 20 1.86 -4.41 8.46
N LEU A 21 0.86 -5.19 8.86
CA LEU A 21 -0.14 -4.77 9.84
C LEU A 21 0.48 -4.49 11.22
N ALA A 22 1.37 -5.37 11.69
CA ALA A 22 2.08 -5.17 12.95
C ALA A 22 2.92 -3.88 12.96
N ARG A 23 3.53 -3.54 11.80
CA ARG A 23 4.25 -2.26 11.66
C ARG A 23 3.34 -1.05 11.67
N LEU A 24 2.13 -1.15 11.12
CA LEU A 24 1.16 -0.05 11.14
C LEU A 24 0.68 0.22 12.57
N VAL A 25 0.27 -0.83 13.27
CA VAL A 25 -0.18 -0.74 14.66
C VAL A 25 0.91 -0.17 15.56
N GLY A 26 2.16 -0.64 15.43
CA GLY A 26 3.28 -0.09 16.21
C GLY A 26 3.75 1.31 15.79
N HIS A 27 3.20 1.88 14.71
CA HIS A 27 3.60 3.22 14.22
C HIS A 27 2.60 4.32 14.59
N PHE A 28 1.35 3.97 14.88
CA PHE A 28 0.29 4.93 15.16
C PHE A 28 -0.30 4.65 16.54
N ASP A 29 -0.33 5.68 17.41
CA ASP A 29 -0.90 5.57 18.76
C ASP A 29 -2.45 5.63 18.78
N HIS A 30 -3.10 5.38 17.64
CA HIS A 30 -4.55 5.42 17.47
C HIS A 30 -5.00 4.32 16.51
N LYS A 31 -6.28 3.95 16.61
CA LYS A 31 -6.87 2.91 15.75
C LYS A 31 -6.73 3.25 14.27
N VAL A 32 -6.16 2.32 13.52
CA VAL A 32 -5.92 2.47 12.07
C VAL A 32 -7.09 1.87 11.29
N HIS A 33 -7.70 2.65 10.41
CA HIS A 33 -8.63 2.12 9.40
C HIS A 33 -7.87 1.90 8.10
N LEU A 34 -7.67 0.65 7.73
CA LEU A 34 -6.88 0.26 6.55
C LEU A 34 -7.81 -0.21 5.43
N ILE A 35 -7.84 0.55 4.33
CA ILE A 35 -8.59 0.22 3.12
C ILE A 35 -7.67 -0.53 2.15
N VAL A 36 -8.07 -1.72 1.70
CA VAL A 36 -7.29 -2.57 0.79
C VAL A 36 -8.10 -3.04 -0.42
N ASP A 37 -7.40 -3.49 -1.47
CA ASP A 37 -8.02 -4.21 -2.59
C ASP A 37 -8.47 -5.62 -2.16
N ARG A 38 -8.93 -6.43 -3.11
CA ARG A 38 -9.40 -7.80 -2.85
C ARG A 38 -8.32 -8.86 -3.02
N HIS A 39 -7.05 -8.52 -2.84
CA HIS A 39 -5.95 -9.48 -2.95
C HIS A 39 -6.13 -10.65 -1.96
N SER A 40 -5.86 -11.87 -2.40
CA SER A 40 -6.14 -13.09 -1.64
C SER A 40 -5.43 -13.16 -0.28
N ALA A 41 -4.25 -12.54 -0.16
CA ALA A 41 -3.51 -12.43 1.10
C ALA A 41 -4.34 -11.75 2.20
N HIS A 42 -5.11 -10.71 1.86
CA HIS A 42 -5.97 -9.97 2.80
C HIS A 42 -7.13 -10.83 3.33
N HIS A 43 -7.57 -11.83 2.55
CA HIS A 43 -8.64 -12.73 2.93
C HIS A 43 -8.17 -14.01 3.66
N SER A 44 -6.86 -14.17 3.84
CA SER A 44 -6.30 -15.38 4.44
C SER A 44 -6.78 -15.57 5.88
N LYS A 45 -6.92 -16.84 6.31
CA LYS A 45 -7.28 -17.19 7.69
C LYS A 45 -6.30 -16.59 8.70
N THR A 46 -5.01 -16.60 8.37
CA THR A 46 -3.95 -16.02 9.20
C THR A 46 -4.15 -14.53 9.43
N VAL A 47 -4.43 -13.75 8.37
CA VAL A 47 -4.68 -12.31 8.49
C VAL A 47 -5.95 -12.05 9.29
N ARG A 48 -7.02 -12.82 9.06
CA ARG A 48 -8.27 -12.68 9.83
C ARG A 48 -8.07 -12.97 11.33
N ALA A 49 -7.33 -14.01 11.67
CA ALA A 49 -7.02 -14.33 13.06
C ALA A 49 -6.21 -13.19 13.70
N TRP A 50 -5.17 -12.71 13.00
CA TRP A 50 -4.37 -11.58 13.49
C TRP A 50 -5.21 -10.32 13.71
N LEU A 51 -6.11 -9.98 12.79
CA LEU A 51 -7.02 -8.83 12.94
C LEU A 51 -8.00 -9.02 14.12
N ALA A 52 -8.42 -10.25 14.39
CA ALA A 52 -9.31 -10.53 15.52
C ALA A 52 -8.62 -10.29 16.87
N ASP A 53 -7.30 -10.47 16.94
CA ASP A 53 -6.50 -10.20 18.14
C ASP A 53 -6.18 -8.70 18.33
N HIS A 54 -6.39 -7.85 17.31
CA HIS A 54 -5.99 -6.42 17.30
C HIS A 54 -7.16 -5.49 16.91
N GLN A 55 -8.41 -5.85 17.22
CA GLN A 55 -9.61 -5.12 16.78
C GLN A 55 -9.68 -3.67 17.28
N ASP A 56 -9.06 -3.38 18.41
CA ASP A 56 -9.00 -2.03 19.01
C ASP A 56 -7.90 -1.16 18.39
N GLU A 57 -6.92 -1.77 17.70
CA GLU A 57 -5.75 -1.11 17.14
C GLU A 57 -5.86 -0.91 15.63
N ILE A 58 -6.56 -1.81 14.93
CA ILE A 58 -6.69 -1.73 13.47
C ILE A 58 -7.94 -2.44 12.95
N GLU A 59 -8.51 -1.86 11.89
CA GLU A 59 -9.67 -2.40 11.20
C GLU A 59 -9.44 -2.41 9.69
N LEU A 60 -9.70 -3.56 9.05
CA LEU A 60 -9.48 -3.77 7.62
C LEU A 60 -10.79 -3.61 6.84
N HIS A 61 -10.78 -2.71 5.86
CA HIS A 61 -11.88 -2.44 4.95
C HIS A 61 -11.51 -2.85 3.53
N PHE A 62 -12.47 -3.43 2.79
CA PHE A 62 -12.24 -3.87 1.41
C PHE A 62 -12.88 -2.90 0.44
N LEU A 63 -12.16 -2.57 -0.63
CA LEU A 63 -12.74 -1.88 -1.76
C LEU A 63 -13.87 -2.71 -2.41
N PRO A 64 -14.90 -2.06 -2.98
CA PRO A 64 -15.95 -2.73 -3.75
C PRO A 64 -15.36 -3.57 -4.88
N SER A 65 -15.99 -4.72 -5.18
CA SER A 65 -15.52 -5.64 -6.23
C SER A 65 -15.59 -5.07 -7.65
N TYR A 66 -16.38 -4.02 -7.84
CA TYR A 66 -16.52 -3.28 -9.09
C TYR A 66 -16.23 -1.80 -8.80
N SER A 67 -14.96 -1.46 -8.59
CA SER A 67 -14.49 -0.10 -8.79
C SER A 67 -13.94 -0.03 -10.22
N PRO A 68 -14.73 0.46 -11.21
CA PRO A 68 -14.19 0.72 -12.57
C PRO A 68 -13.08 1.78 -12.54
N GLU A 69 -12.93 2.44 -11.41
CA GLU A 69 -11.98 3.48 -11.11
C GLU A 69 -10.78 2.93 -10.33
N ARG A 70 -9.57 3.17 -10.84
CA ARG A 70 -8.32 2.69 -10.25
C ARG A 70 -8.16 3.19 -8.83
N ASN A 71 -7.85 2.29 -7.90
CA ASN A 71 -7.53 2.66 -6.53
C ASN A 71 -6.25 3.53 -6.46
N PRO A 72 -6.07 4.35 -5.41
CA PRO A 72 -4.90 5.23 -5.29
C PRO A 72 -3.55 4.48 -5.38
N ASP A 73 -3.48 3.24 -4.90
CA ASP A 73 -2.30 2.39 -5.00
C ASP A 73 -1.97 1.95 -6.44
N GLU A 74 -2.96 1.74 -7.32
CA GLU A 74 -2.70 1.54 -8.74
C GLU A 74 -2.07 2.77 -9.41
N LEU A 75 -2.48 3.98 -8.99
CA LEU A 75 -1.86 5.23 -9.47
C LEU A 75 -0.41 5.34 -9.02
N VAL A 76 -0.14 5.06 -7.74
CA VAL A 76 1.21 5.00 -7.18
C VAL A 76 2.05 3.95 -7.91
N ASN A 77 1.50 2.76 -8.16
CA ASN A 77 2.18 1.68 -8.87
C ASN A 77 2.47 2.04 -10.33
N THR A 78 1.55 2.75 -10.99
CA THR A 78 1.75 3.23 -12.36
C THR A 78 2.86 4.28 -12.40
N ASP A 79 2.89 5.21 -11.44
CA ASP A 79 3.94 6.21 -11.31
C ASP A 79 5.31 5.57 -11.02
N LEU A 80 5.36 4.61 -10.10
CA LEU A 80 6.55 3.80 -9.83
C LEU A 80 7.06 3.15 -11.12
N LYS A 81 6.20 2.40 -11.83
CA LYS A 81 6.57 1.70 -13.08
C LYS A 81 7.08 2.65 -14.17
N ARG A 82 6.55 3.88 -14.25
CA ARG A 82 7.03 4.91 -15.19
C ARG A 82 8.36 5.54 -14.76
N SER A 83 8.61 5.62 -13.45
CA SER A 83 9.86 6.17 -12.92
C SER A 83 11.04 5.22 -12.99
N LEU A 84 10.77 3.91 -13.07
CA LEU A 84 11.81 2.89 -13.16
C LEU A 84 12.47 2.92 -14.55
N PRO A 85 13.81 2.83 -14.63
CA PRO A 85 14.50 2.82 -15.91
C PRO A 85 14.07 1.62 -16.76
N HIS A 86 13.69 1.86 -18.02
CA HIS A 86 13.31 0.82 -18.98
C HIS A 86 14.45 -0.20 -19.26
N THR A 87 15.68 0.11 -18.88
CA THR A 87 16.91 -0.63 -19.21
C THR A 87 17.35 -1.67 -18.17
N GLN A 88 16.71 -1.77 -17.00
CA GLN A 88 17.04 -2.83 -16.04
C GLN A 88 16.29 -4.12 -16.36
N ARG A 89 16.81 -4.89 -17.32
CA ARG A 89 16.65 -6.36 -17.27
C ARG A 89 17.35 -6.81 -15.99
N ALA A 90 16.59 -6.86 -14.90
CA ALA A 90 17.09 -7.16 -13.56
C ALA A 90 17.70 -8.57 -13.52
N ARG A 91 19.00 -8.68 -13.82
CA ARG A 91 19.81 -9.86 -13.52
C ARG A 91 20.01 -10.02 -12.00
N ASN A 92 19.67 -9.01 -11.21
CA ASN A 92 19.79 -8.99 -9.76
C ASN A 92 18.57 -8.32 -9.09
N ARG A 93 17.91 -9.00 -8.13
CA ARG A 93 16.70 -8.50 -7.44
C ARG A 93 16.98 -7.31 -6.49
N ALA A 94 18.23 -7.09 -6.09
CA ALA A 94 18.61 -6.01 -5.18
C ALA A 94 18.48 -4.60 -5.81
N GLU A 95 18.65 -4.51 -7.13
CA GLU A 95 18.64 -3.24 -7.84
C GLU A 95 17.22 -2.65 -7.97
N PRO A 96 16.18 -3.43 -8.37
CA PRO A 96 14.80 -2.98 -8.31
C PRO A 96 14.36 -2.54 -6.92
N ALA A 97 14.72 -3.29 -5.87
CA ALA A 97 14.35 -2.93 -4.49
C ALA A 97 14.97 -1.59 -4.06
N THR A 98 16.19 -1.29 -4.52
CA THR A 98 16.86 0.00 -4.24
C THR A 98 16.17 1.15 -4.95
N GLU A 99 15.83 0.99 -6.24
CA GLU A 99 15.13 2.03 -6.99
C GLU A 99 13.71 2.25 -6.49
N THR A 100 12.99 1.20 -6.12
CA THR A 100 11.68 1.29 -5.46
C THR A 100 11.78 2.08 -4.15
N ARG A 101 12.78 1.81 -3.30
CA ARG A 101 13.00 2.59 -2.06
C ARG A 101 13.28 4.06 -2.37
N ARG A 102 14.16 4.35 -3.34
CA ARG A 102 14.48 5.74 -3.75
C ARG A 102 13.24 6.48 -4.22
N PHE A 103 12.42 5.85 -5.06
CA PHE A 103 11.16 6.42 -5.52
C PHE A 103 10.24 6.77 -4.35
N PHE A 104 9.97 5.83 -3.45
CA PHE A 104 9.05 6.06 -2.33
C PHE A 104 9.59 7.09 -1.32
N HIS A 105 10.90 7.09 -1.03
CA HIS A 105 11.51 8.13 -0.18
C HIS A 105 11.41 9.52 -0.82
N ARG A 106 11.53 9.63 -2.14
CA ARG A 106 11.29 10.90 -2.84
C ARG A 106 9.84 11.32 -2.72
N ARG A 107 8.88 10.41 -2.94
CA ARG A 107 7.44 10.69 -2.83
C ARG A 107 6.99 11.08 -1.42
N GLN A 108 7.61 10.50 -0.39
CA GLN A 108 7.42 10.93 1.01
C GLN A 108 7.73 12.41 1.24
N ARG A 109 8.74 12.96 0.55
CA ARG A 109 9.11 14.38 0.63
C ARG A 109 8.23 15.28 -0.25
N GLN A 110 7.24 14.71 -0.95
CA GLN A 110 6.32 15.42 -1.85
C GLN A 110 4.86 15.20 -1.42
N PRO A 111 4.44 15.72 -0.25
CA PRO A 111 3.13 15.44 0.34
C PRO A 111 1.94 15.89 -0.53
N HIS A 112 2.16 16.84 -1.45
CA HIS A 112 1.17 17.29 -2.43
C HIS A 112 0.89 16.23 -3.51
N ILE A 113 1.89 15.43 -3.89
CA ILE A 113 1.70 14.29 -4.82
C ILE A 113 0.97 13.17 -4.11
N ALA A 114 1.35 12.85 -2.87
CA ALA A 114 0.67 11.84 -2.07
C ALA A 114 -0.84 12.16 -1.91
N THR A 115 -1.19 13.42 -1.62
CA THR A 115 -2.58 13.86 -1.62
C THR A 115 -3.18 13.89 -3.04
N GLY A 116 -2.38 14.17 -4.07
CA GLY A 116 -2.81 14.16 -5.47
C GLY A 116 -3.37 12.82 -5.93
N TYR A 117 -2.83 11.68 -5.44
CA TYR A 117 -3.38 10.35 -5.76
C TYR A 117 -4.84 10.19 -5.32
N PHE A 118 -5.27 10.89 -4.27
CA PHE A 118 -6.65 10.88 -3.78
C PHE A 118 -7.55 11.94 -4.44
N LYS A 119 -6.96 12.89 -5.18
CA LYS A 119 -7.67 13.97 -5.87
C LYS A 119 -7.95 13.69 -7.34
N ALA A 120 -7.48 12.56 -7.85
CA ALA A 120 -7.78 12.17 -9.21
C ALA A 120 -9.31 12.05 -9.37
N PRO A 121 -9.89 12.46 -10.52
CA PRO A 121 -11.35 12.52 -10.69
C PRO A 121 -12.08 11.20 -10.35
N HIS A 122 -11.35 10.09 -10.45
CA HIS A 122 -11.76 8.71 -10.27
C HIS A 122 -11.38 8.13 -8.88
N VAL A 123 -11.00 8.97 -7.92
CA VAL A 123 -10.70 8.55 -6.53
C VAL A 123 -11.52 9.38 -5.53
N ARG A 124 -12.50 10.15 -6.04
CA ARG A 124 -13.30 11.10 -5.25
C ARG A 124 -14.11 10.45 -4.12
N TYR A 125 -14.37 9.14 -4.18
CA TYR A 125 -15.01 8.41 -3.09
C TYR A 125 -14.23 8.48 -1.75
N VAL A 126 -12.95 8.85 -1.76
CA VAL A 126 -12.13 9.02 -0.54
C VAL A 126 -12.28 10.41 0.10
N LEU A 127 -12.92 11.37 -0.59
CA LEU A 127 -13.06 12.76 -0.13
C LEU A 127 -14.47 13.09 0.38
N ASP A 128 -15.42 12.15 0.29
CA ASP A 128 -16.84 12.36 0.62
C ASP A 128 -17.26 11.71 1.97
N GLU A 129 -16.32 11.41 2.88
CA GLU A 129 -16.61 11.04 4.29
C GLU A 129 -16.40 12.21 5.27
#